data_AF-A0A961PEW4-F1
#
_entry.id   AF-A0A961PEW4-F1
#
_cell.length_a   1.000
_cell.length_b   1.000
_cell.length_c   1.000
_cell.angle_alpha   90.00
_cell.angle_beta   90.00
_cell.angle_gamma   90.00
#
_symmetry.space_group_name_H-M   'P 1'
#
loop_
_entity.id
_entity.type
_entity.pdbx_description
1 polymer ?
#
loop_
_entity_poly.entity_id
_entity_poly.type
_entity_poly.pdbx_seq_one_letter_code
_entity_poly.pdbx_strand_id
1 'polypeptide(L)'
;MTDQSRSFQTVMIERTQLICQLVELNGTQVRLVQDVGGAEIDVMTCERTIAEDGESAAARSELEAAIQRQEAALAALAECETRLLHLEGRVDALDREIAAAMK
;
A
#
# COMPACT_ATOMS: atom_id res chain seq x y z
N MET A 1 3.53 -1.37 -41.94
CA MET A 1 3.39 -1.34 -40.47
C MET A 1 4.18 -0.14 -39.98
N THR A 2 3.52 0.98 -39.77
CA THR A 2 4.16 2.25 -39.40
C THR A 2 4.55 2.22 -37.94
N ASP A 3 5.84 2.42 -37.72
CA ASP A 3 6.50 2.65 -36.44
C ASP A 3 5.77 3.76 -35.67
N GLN A 4 4.99 3.39 -34.67
CA GLN A 4 4.40 4.33 -33.71
C GLN A 4 5.45 4.65 -32.66
N SER A 5 6.52 5.32 -33.07
CA SER A 5 7.47 5.85 -32.11
C SER A 5 6.74 6.92 -31.28
N ARG A 6 6.44 6.63 -30.00
CA ARG A 6 5.89 7.63 -29.09
C ARG A 6 6.90 8.76 -28.97
N SER A 7 6.43 10.01 -29.00
CA SER A 7 7.33 11.14 -28.86
C SER A 7 8.01 11.12 -27.49
N PHE A 8 9.27 11.50 -27.42
CA PHE A 8 10.01 11.63 -26.16
C PHE A 8 9.25 12.47 -25.11
N GLN A 9 8.61 13.55 -25.56
CA GLN A 9 7.78 14.40 -24.70
C GLN A 9 6.58 13.63 -24.11
N THR A 10 5.92 12.77 -24.89
CA THR A 10 4.82 11.92 -24.41
C THR A 10 5.28 10.96 -23.32
N VAL A 11 6.44 10.32 -23.51
CA VAL A 11 7.01 9.38 -22.55
C VAL A 11 7.39 10.10 -21.25
N MET A 12 7.99 11.29 -21.34
CA MET A 12 8.32 12.10 -20.17
C MET A 12 7.09 12.55 -19.39
N ILE A 13 6.00 12.95 -20.08
CA ILE A 13 4.74 13.31 -19.42
C ILE A 13 4.16 12.12 -18.66
N GLU A 14 4.11 10.93 -19.29
CA GLU A 14 3.61 9.73 -18.61
C GLU A 14 4.47 9.38 -17.39
N ARG A 15 5.80 9.46 -17.52
CA ARG A 15 6.73 9.23 -16.40
C ARG A 15 6.44 10.17 -15.23
N THR A 16 6.28 11.47 -15.48
CA THR A 16 5.95 12.44 -14.43
C THR A 16 4.62 12.10 -13.75
N GLN A 17 3.60 11.71 -14.52
CA GLN A 17 2.32 11.30 -13.94
C GLN A 17 2.43 10.07 -13.05
N LEU A 18 3.22 9.06 -13.44
CA LEU A 18 3.47 7.87 -12.63
C LEU A 18 4.24 8.21 -11.34
N ILE A 19 5.22 9.10 -11.41
CA ILE A 19 5.96 9.57 -10.22
C ILE A 19 5.00 10.28 -9.24
N CYS A 20 4.09 11.14 -9.73
CA CYS A 20 3.10 11.76 -8.86
C CYS A 20 2.21 10.71 -8.17
N GLN A 21 1.74 9.70 -8.92
CA GLN A 21 0.94 8.61 -8.36
C GLN A 21 1.72 7.79 -7.32
N LEU A 22 3.02 7.53 -7.55
CA LEU A 22 3.89 6.86 -6.57
C LEU A 22 4.01 7.67 -5.27
N VAL A 23 4.19 8.99 -5.35
CA VAL A 23 4.29 9.86 -4.18
C VAL A 23 2.99 9.83 -3.36
N GLU A 24 1.84 9.93 -4.02
CA GLU A 24 0.52 9.84 -3.36
C GLU A 24 0.31 8.49 -2.68
N LEU A 25 0.70 7.41 -3.37
CA LEU A 25 0.54 6.05 -2.87
C LEU A 25 1.50 5.74 -1.72
N ASN A 26 2.74 6.24 -1.75
CA ASN A 26 3.68 6.16 -0.64
C ASN A 26 3.13 6.87 0.61
N GLY A 27 2.54 8.05 0.46
CA GLY A 27 1.86 8.72 1.58
C GLY A 27 0.68 7.92 2.14
N THR A 28 0.01 7.14 1.28
CA THR A 28 -1.05 6.22 1.70
C THR A 28 -0.49 5.00 2.42
N GLN A 29 0.61 4.41 1.93
CA GLN A 29 1.29 3.30 2.60
C GLN A 29 1.72 3.65 4.02
N VAL A 30 2.31 4.85 4.23
CA VAL A 30 2.72 5.30 5.57
C VAL A 30 1.53 5.35 6.53
N ARG A 31 0.36 5.83 6.08
CA ARG A 31 -0.86 5.84 6.89
C ARG A 31 -1.34 4.43 7.20
N LEU A 32 -1.36 3.55 6.20
CA LEU A 32 -1.78 2.16 6.38
C LEU A 32 -0.87 1.39 7.35
N VAL A 33 0.44 1.66 7.35
CA VAL A 33 1.37 1.11 8.34
C VAL A 33 1.02 1.58 9.75
N GLN A 34 0.63 2.84 9.92
CA GLN A 34 0.16 3.35 11.21
C GLN A 34 -1.15 2.70 11.64
N ASP A 35 -2.09 2.49 10.71
CA ASP A 35 -3.36 1.83 10.97
C ASP A 35 -3.16 0.37 11.40
N VAL A 36 -2.26 -0.36 10.74
CA VAL A 36 -1.87 -1.73 11.14
C VAL A 36 -1.30 -1.74 12.55
N GLY A 37 -0.37 -0.84 12.86
CA GLY A 37 0.23 -0.76 14.20
C GLY A 37 -0.80 -0.40 15.29
N GLY A 38 -1.74 0.50 14.99
CA GLY A 38 -2.85 0.81 15.89
C GLY A 38 -3.75 -0.40 16.14
N ALA A 39 -4.12 -1.13 15.09
CA ALA A 39 -4.95 -2.33 15.22
C ALA A 39 -4.24 -3.48 15.96
N GLU A 40 -2.91 -3.62 15.80
CA GLU A 40 -2.11 -4.58 16.58
C GLU A 40 -2.13 -4.24 18.08
N ILE A 41 -1.98 -2.97 18.43
CA ILE A 41 -2.09 -2.49 19.82
C ILE A 41 -3.48 -2.77 20.41
N ASP A 42 -4.55 -2.55 19.62
CA ASP A 42 -5.92 -2.87 20.03
C ASP A 42 -6.08 -4.36 20.37
N VAL A 43 -5.60 -5.26 19.49
CA VAL A 43 -5.64 -6.71 19.70
C VAL A 43 -4.89 -7.08 20.98
N MET A 44 -3.65 -6.62 21.13
CA MET A 44 -2.84 -6.88 22.33
C MET A 44 -3.53 -6.38 23.61
N THR A 45 -4.23 -5.23 23.53
CA THR A 45 -4.95 -4.67 24.66
C THR A 45 -6.14 -5.55 25.04
N CYS A 46 -6.94 -6.00 24.07
CA CYS A 46 -8.04 -6.92 24.31
C CYS A 46 -7.55 -8.27 24.90
N GLU A 47 -6.47 -8.83 24.35
CA GLU A 47 -5.86 -10.07 24.86
C GLU A 47 -5.39 -9.91 26.31
N ARG A 48 -4.75 -8.79 26.63
CA ARG A 48 -4.32 -8.49 28.00
C ARG A 48 -5.50 -8.33 28.95
N THR A 49 -6.57 -7.64 28.56
CA THR A 49 -7.78 -7.52 29.37
C THR A 49 -8.41 -8.89 29.64
N ILE A 50 -8.47 -9.78 28.64
CA ILE A 50 -8.96 -11.15 28.82
C ILE A 50 -8.06 -11.93 29.78
N ALA A 51 -6.73 -11.75 29.71
CA ALA A 51 -5.79 -12.41 30.59
C ALA A 51 -5.86 -11.90 32.05
N GLU A 52 -6.08 -10.60 32.25
CA GLU A 52 -6.13 -9.95 33.56
C GLU A 52 -7.50 -10.12 34.26
N ASP A 53 -8.59 -9.86 33.54
CA ASP A 53 -9.95 -9.79 34.08
C ASP A 53 -10.79 -11.05 33.81
N GLY A 54 -10.26 -11.97 32.99
CA GLY A 54 -10.93 -13.20 32.58
C GLY A 54 -11.76 -13.04 31.31
N GLU A 55 -11.99 -14.16 30.62
CA GLU A 55 -12.77 -14.17 29.39
C GLU A 55 -14.26 -13.95 29.67
N SER A 56 -14.84 -12.94 29.03
CA SER A 56 -16.28 -12.71 28.97
C SER A 56 -16.75 -12.67 27.52
N ALA A 57 -18.06 -12.87 27.29
CA ALA A 57 -18.62 -12.78 25.95
C ALA A 57 -18.40 -11.38 25.31
N ALA A 58 -18.42 -10.32 26.11
CA ALA A 58 -18.12 -8.96 25.64
C ALA A 58 -16.65 -8.82 25.24
N ALA A 59 -15.72 -9.24 26.12
CA ALA A 59 -14.28 -9.16 25.85
C ALA A 59 -13.88 -9.99 24.62
N ARG A 60 -14.48 -11.18 24.45
CA ARG A 60 -14.28 -12.00 23.25
C ARG A 60 -14.79 -11.31 21.98
N SER A 61 -15.97 -10.70 22.04
CA SER A 61 -16.52 -9.95 20.90
C SER A 61 -15.66 -8.73 20.54
N GLU A 62 -15.10 -8.05 21.54
CA GLU A 62 -14.19 -6.91 21.31
C GLU A 62 -12.87 -7.37 20.69
N LEU A 63 -12.30 -8.49 21.17
CA LEU A 63 -11.10 -9.08 20.58
C LEU A 63 -11.33 -9.49 19.12
N GLU A 64 -12.46 -10.16 18.83
CA GLU A 64 -12.78 -10.57 17.46
C GLU A 64 -12.94 -9.35 16.54
N ALA A 65 -13.58 -8.27 17.02
CA ALA A 65 -13.68 -7.03 16.28
C ALA A 65 -12.31 -6.35 16.07
N ALA A 66 -11.40 -6.42 17.04
CA ALA A 66 -10.03 -5.90 16.92
C ALA A 66 -9.23 -6.68 15.87
N ILE A 67 -9.32 -8.02 15.89
CA ILE A 67 -8.68 -8.91 14.91
C ILE A 67 -9.20 -8.59 13.50
N GLN A 68 -10.51 -8.46 13.33
CA GLN A 68 -11.08 -8.10 12.02
C GLN A 68 -10.59 -6.73 11.51
N ARG A 69 -10.42 -5.75 12.39
CA ARG A 69 -9.83 -4.45 12.02
C ARG A 69 -8.36 -4.60 11.60
N GLN A 70 -7.59 -5.41 12.32
CA GLN A 70 -6.19 -5.68 11.99
C GLN A 70 -6.06 -6.38 10.63
N GLU A 71 -6.87 -7.41 10.37
CA GLU A 71 -6.91 -8.12 9.09
C GLU A 71 -7.28 -7.18 7.94
N ALA A 72 -8.27 -6.30 8.13
CA ALA A 72 -8.65 -5.31 7.14
C ALA A 72 -7.53 -4.30 6.84
N ALA A 73 -6.83 -3.82 7.88
CA ALA A 73 -5.70 -2.91 7.71
C ALA A 73 -4.53 -3.58 6.98
N LEU A 74 -4.21 -4.85 7.31
CA LEU A 74 -3.20 -5.64 6.64
C LEU A 74 -3.54 -5.88 5.16
N ALA A 75 -4.79 -6.21 4.86
CA ALA A 75 -5.24 -6.40 3.49
C ALA A 75 -5.12 -5.10 2.67
N ALA A 76 -5.50 -3.96 3.25
CA ALA A 76 -5.36 -2.67 2.60
C ALA A 76 -3.89 -2.29 2.37
N LEU A 77 -3.00 -2.58 3.33
CA LEU A 77 -1.55 -2.38 3.17
C LEU A 77 -0.98 -3.25 2.04
N ALA A 78 -1.32 -4.53 2.00
CA ALA A 78 -0.88 -5.45 0.95
C ALA A 78 -1.36 -5.03 -0.45
N GLU A 79 -2.59 -4.52 -0.56
CA GLU A 79 -3.10 -3.96 -1.82
C GLU A 79 -2.30 -2.71 -2.23
N CYS A 80 -2.01 -1.81 -1.28
CA CYS A 80 -1.20 -0.62 -1.51
C CYS A 80 0.21 -0.97 -2.01
N GLU A 81 0.87 -1.95 -1.37
CA GLU A 81 2.19 -2.45 -1.75
C GLU A 81 2.19 -3.08 -3.16
N THR A 82 1.15 -3.85 -3.49
CA THR A 82 0.98 -4.44 -4.82
C THR A 82 0.88 -3.33 -5.89
N ARG A 83 0.13 -2.27 -5.59
CA ARG A 83 -0.03 -1.13 -6.49
C ARG A 83 1.26 -0.31 -6.63
N LEU A 84 2.03 -0.13 -5.55
CA LEU A 84 3.34 0.52 -5.58
C LEU A 84 4.29 -0.24 -6.49
N LEU A 85 4.44 -1.55 -6.27
CA LEU A 85 5.31 -2.41 -7.08
C LEU A 85 4.94 -2.36 -8.57
N HIS A 86 3.64 -2.35 -8.88
CA HIS A 86 3.17 -2.22 -10.26
C HIS A 86 3.56 -0.87 -10.88
N LEU A 87 3.39 0.23 -10.17
CA LEU A 87 3.75 1.56 -10.65
C LEU A 87 5.27 1.73 -10.80
N GLU A 88 6.06 1.21 -9.86
CA GLU A 88 7.53 1.19 -9.94
C GLU A 88 7.99 0.44 -11.19
N GLY A 89 7.44 -0.74 -11.46
CA GLY A 89 7.75 -1.50 -12.67
C GLY A 89 7.40 -0.77 -13.97
N ARG A 90 6.34 0.05 -13.96
CA ARG A 90 5.99 0.91 -15.10
C ARG A 90 6.98 2.06 -15.29
N VAL A 91 7.40 2.70 -14.20
CA VAL A 91 8.43 3.75 -14.25
C VAL A 91 9.74 3.17 -14.80
N ASP A 92 10.17 2.01 -14.32
CA ASP A 92 11.38 1.32 -14.80
C ASP A 92 11.31 0.95 -16.29
N ALA A 93 10.11 0.65 -16.80
CA ALA A 93 9.91 0.39 -18.22
C ALA A 93 10.07 1.67 -19.05
N LEU A 94 9.46 2.78 -18.62
CA LEU A 94 9.60 4.08 -19.29
C LEU A 94 11.04 4.59 -19.23
N ASP A 95 11.74 4.39 -18.11
CA ASP A 95 13.14 4.80 -17.96
C ASP A 95 14.06 4.08 -18.94
N ARG A 96 13.80 2.79 -19.21
CA ARG A 96 14.50 2.03 -20.24
C ARG A 96 14.17 2.52 -21.66
N GLU A 97 12.92 2.88 -21.93
CA GLU A 97 12.50 3.47 -23.22
C GLU A 97 13.19 4.82 -23.46
N ILE A 98 13.20 5.69 -22.45
CA ILE A 98 13.88 6.99 -22.47
C ILE A 98 15.38 6.79 -22.73
N ALA A 99 16.03 5.90 -21.98
CA ALA A 99 17.46 5.65 -22.14
C ALA A 99 17.82 5.08 -23.52
N ALA A 100 16.92 4.31 -24.14
CA ALA A 100 17.10 3.82 -25.50
C ALA A 100 16.94 4.92 -26.56
N ALA A 101 16.01 5.85 -26.37
CA ALA A 101 15.77 6.97 -27.28
C ALA A 101 16.85 8.08 -27.22
N MET A 102 17.65 8.10 -26.16
CA MET A 102 18.74 9.08 -25.97
C MET A 102 20.11 8.61 -26.51
N LYS A 103 20.21 7.36 -27.01
CA LYS A 103 21.42 6.81 -27.64
C LYS A 103 21.40 7.02 -29.15
#